data_AF-A0A349IQX0-F1
#
_entry.id   AF-A0A349IQX0-F1
#
_cell.length_a   1.000
_cell.length_b   1.000
_cell.length_c   1.000
_cell.angle_alpha   90.00
_cell.angle_beta   90.00
_cell.angle_gamma   90.00
#
_symmetry.space_group_name_H-M   'P 1'
#
loop_
_entity.id
_entity.type
_entity.pdbx_description
1 polymer ?
#
loop_
_entity_poly.entity_id
_entity_poly.type
_entity_poly.pdbx_seq_one_letter_code
_entity_poly.pdbx_strand_id
1 'polypeptide(L)'
;MENENKPIEEVQDQGEKKTPSSRNAGTMLLLGLVVALIVGVGALYFVGVRGVKSQSQTPVVMKIAQVFHLPIAKVNGESVLYTDFIDNVQAMQHFYDTDTESLPRPTDEEMSDYVLSRLIINKLVADSAKEMDVTLSQEEVDKVVDEQILPNFENREKAEEEIKNRYGWSFDTFVNTIVRPTELEKKLSETYAAAHEPDDETTKAQAQSVLEQIKNGGDFEALAKQYGSDGTKDQGGDLGWFGKGVMIPEFEEVAFALEKGELNSELVKTEFGYHIIRVDDKRMTANEETGVEEEEVKARHILFPVGTTGADLFRDYMNGQLSKSNIQVAEGIHNPFEEFFAQQQALESGDTQEQNQDK
;
A
#
# COMPACT_ATOMS: atom_id res chain seq x y z
N MET A 1 -72.95 45.68 72.77
CA MET A 1 -73.96 44.63 72.99
C MET A 1 -74.30 44.19 71.58
N GLU A 2 -73.74 43.12 71.06
CA GLU A 2 -74.03 41.74 71.45
C GLU A 2 -72.86 40.83 71.10
N ASN A 3 -72.65 39.87 71.99
CA ASN A 3 -71.64 38.84 71.98
C ASN A 3 -72.33 37.58 71.46
N GLU A 4 -71.92 37.03 70.32
CA GLU A 4 -72.32 35.69 69.91
C GLU A 4 -71.11 34.77 69.87
N ASN A 5 -71.19 33.79 70.76
CA ASN A 5 -70.26 32.71 71.01
C ASN A 5 -70.71 31.50 70.20
N LYS A 6 -69.85 30.89 69.38
CA LYS A 6 -69.96 29.48 68.94
C LYS A 6 -68.69 28.98 68.24
N PRO A 7 -68.49 27.65 68.12
CA PRO A 7 -67.63 26.84 68.98
C PRO A 7 -66.36 26.35 68.28
N ILE A 8 -65.46 25.76 69.07
CA ILE A 8 -64.21 25.12 68.68
C ILE A 8 -64.48 23.90 67.78
N GLU A 9 -63.92 23.87 66.58
CA GLU A 9 -63.88 22.69 65.70
C GLU A 9 -62.43 22.23 65.47
N GLU A 10 -62.17 21.05 66.03
CA GLU A 10 -61.26 19.97 65.63
C GLU A 10 -60.09 20.28 64.67
N VAL A 11 -58.87 20.18 65.19
CA VAL A 11 -57.64 20.10 64.39
C VAL A 11 -57.55 18.71 63.77
N GLN A 12 -57.81 18.59 62.47
CA GLN A 12 -57.36 17.46 61.66
C GLN A 12 -56.08 17.84 60.91
N ASP A 13 -54.98 17.24 61.35
CA ASP A 13 -53.70 17.17 60.64
C ASP A 13 -53.90 16.41 59.32
N GLN A 14 -53.93 17.14 58.20
CA GLN A 14 -53.82 16.55 56.87
C GLN A 14 -52.39 16.73 56.38
N GLY A 15 -51.63 15.62 56.45
CA GLY A 15 -50.32 15.50 55.85
C GLY A 15 -50.36 15.92 54.39
N GLU A 16 -49.65 17.01 54.09
CA GLU A 16 -49.47 17.56 52.76
C GLU A 16 -48.64 16.57 51.93
N LYS A 17 -49.31 15.67 51.20
CA LYS A 17 -48.69 14.87 50.14
C LYS A 17 -48.22 15.84 49.05
N LYS A 18 -46.92 16.19 49.08
CA LYS A 18 -46.26 16.85 47.95
C LYS A 18 -46.50 16.02 46.69
N THR A 19 -47.39 16.49 45.82
CA THR A 19 -47.57 15.93 44.49
C THR A 19 -46.28 16.12 43.69
N PRO A 20 -45.79 15.10 42.98
CA PRO A 20 -44.59 15.23 42.18
C PRO A 20 -44.84 16.26 41.08
N SER A 21 -44.03 17.33 41.08
CA SER A 21 -44.02 18.38 40.06
C SER A 21 -44.04 17.76 38.65
N SER A 22 -45.04 18.12 37.85
CA SER A 22 -45.28 17.63 36.48
C SER A 22 -44.11 17.88 35.51
N ARG A 23 -43.15 18.73 35.88
CA ARG A 23 -41.88 18.90 35.16
C ARG A 23 -41.06 17.60 35.08
N ASN A 24 -41.18 16.70 36.06
CA ASN A 24 -40.34 15.49 36.14
C ASN A 24 -40.86 14.33 35.26
N ALA A 25 -42.17 14.29 34.99
CA ALA A 25 -42.77 13.23 34.19
C ALA A 25 -42.42 13.39 32.69
N GLY A 26 -42.47 14.62 32.17
CA GLY A 26 -42.06 14.93 30.80
C GLY A 26 -40.57 14.66 30.55
N THR A 27 -39.71 15.00 31.51
CA THR A 27 -38.27 14.71 31.42
C THR A 27 -37.94 13.22 31.51
N MET A 28 -38.67 12.44 32.31
CA MET A 28 -38.50 10.98 32.40
C MET A 28 -38.96 10.28 31.11
N LEU A 29 -40.05 10.75 30.49
CA LEU A 29 -40.52 10.23 29.21
C LEU A 29 -39.53 10.54 28.08
N LEU A 30 -39.01 11.78 28.02
CA LEU A 30 -37.97 12.17 27.08
C LEU A 30 -36.68 11.36 27.28
N LEU A 31 -36.24 11.16 28.52
CA LEU A 31 -35.07 10.32 28.83
C LEU A 31 -35.30 8.86 28.40
N GLY A 32 -36.49 8.31 28.65
CA GLY A 32 -36.86 6.96 28.20
C GLY A 32 -36.84 6.82 26.67
N LEU A 33 -37.33 7.82 25.94
CA LEU A 33 -37.27 7.85 24.47
C LEU A 33 -35.83 7.96 23.95
N VAL A 34 -34.98 8.77 24.59
CA VAL A 34 -33.56 8.89 24.24
C VAL A 34 -32.83 7.57 24.48
N VAL A 35 -33.07 6.90 25.61
CA VAL A 35 -32.48 5.58 25.90
C VAL A 35 -32.98 4.53 24.90
N ALA A 36 -34.28 4.49 24.61
CA ALA A 36 -34.83 3.58 23.61
C ALA A 36 -34.24 3.82 22.21
N LEU A 37 -34.03 5.08 21.84
CA LEU A 37 -33.36 5.45 20.59
C LEU A 37 -31.91 4.98 20.59
N ILE A 38 -31.15 5.21 21.66
CA ILE A 38 -29.75 4.76 21.79
C ILE A 38 -29.67 3.23 21.70
N VAL A 39 -30.55 2.51 22.39
CA VAL A 39 -30.60 1.04 22.33
C VAL A 39 -30.97 0.57 20.93
N GLY A 40 -31.95 1.21 20.27
CA GLY A 40 -32.32 0.91 18.89
C GLY A 40 -31.18 1.14 17.91
N VAL A 41 -30.49 2.27 18.02
CA VAL A 41 -29.29 2.60 17.22
C VAL A 41 -28.17 1.60 17.49
N GLY A 42 -27.93 1.23 18.76
CA GLY A 42 -26.94 0.23 19.13
C GLY A 42 -27.25 -1.16 18.59
N ALA A 43 -28.53 -1.57 18.59
CA ALA A 43 -28.98 -2.82 18.00
C ALA A 43 -28.81 -2.82 16.47
N LEU A 44 -29.14 -1.73 15.79
CA LEU A 44 -28.91 -1.57 14.35
C LEU A 44 -27.41 -1.62 14.01
N TYR A 45 -26.57 -0.94 14.78
CA TYR A 45 -25.12 -1.00 14.63
C TYR A 45 -24.61 -2.44 14.81
N PHE A 46 -25.07 -3.16 15.83
CA PHE A 46 -24.70 -4.56 16.06
C PHE A 46 -25.13 -5.49 14.90
N VAL A 47 -26.35 -5.31 14.38
CA VAL A 47 -26.83 -6.04 13.19
C VAL A 47 -25.94 -5.75 11.99
N GLY A 48 -25.58 -4.48 11.78
CA GLY A 48 -24.65 -4.06 10.72
C GLY A 48 -23.30 -4.74 10.84
N VAL A 49 -22.63 -4.63 12.00
CA VAL A 49 -21.31 -5.25 12.25
C VAL A 49 -21.35 -6.75 12.04
N ARG A 50 -22.40 -7.43 12.53
CA ARG A 50 -22.56 -8.88 12.29
C ARG A 50 -22.76 -9.20 10.81
N GLY A 51 -23.54 -8.36 10.12
CA GLY A 51 -23.77 -8.47 8.68
C GLY A 51 -22.48 -8.32 7.87
N VAL A 52 -21.62 -7.37 8.24
CA VAL A 52 -20.28 -7.18 7.64
C VAL A 52 -19.42 -8.44 7.82
N LYS A 53 -19.35 -8.97 9.05
CA LYS A 53 -18.58 -10.20 9.34
C LYS A 53 -19.05 -11.41 8.55
N SER A 54 -20.35 -11.50 8.24
CA SER A 54 -20.91 -12.58 7.43
C SER A 54 -21.00 -12.23 5.94
N GLN A 55 -20.41 -11.12 5.50
CA GLN A 55 -20.48 -10.60 4.13
C GLN A 55 -21.91 -10.55 3.58
N SER A 56 -22.89 -10.20 4.43
CA SER A 56 -24.29 -10.14 4.05
C SER A 56 -24.57 -8.96 3.11
N GLN A 57 -25.12 -9.27 1.94
CA GLN A 57 -25.51 -8.29 0.93
C GLN A 57 -27.00 -7.93 0.98
N THR A 58 -27.68 -8.25 2.09
CA THR A 58 -29.11 -7.94 2.22
C THR A 58 -29.34 -6.42 2.22
N PRO A 59 -30.43 -5.91 1.62
CA PRO A 59 -30.69 -4.46 1.56
C PRO A 59 -30.67 -3.76 2.92
N VAL A 60 -31.09 -4.47 3.97
CA VAL A 60 -31.05 -3.97 5.36
C VAL A 60 -29.62 -3.79 5.84
N VAL A 61 -28.75 -4.79 5.66
CA VAL A 61 -27.34 -4.71 6.06
C VAL A 61 -26.63 -3.62 5.26
N MET A 62 -26.84 -3.54 3.94
CA MET A 62 -26.24 -2.50 3.10
C MET A 62 -26.67 -1.09 3.52
N LYS A 63 -27.96 -0.90 3.85
CA LYS A 63 -28.45 0.40 4.32
C LYS A 63 -27.86 0.79 5.67
N ILE A 64 -27.74 -0.17 6.60
CA ILE A 64 -27.10 0.05 7.89
C ILE A 64 -25.61 0.37 7.68
N ALA A 65 -24.90 -0.41 6.86
CA ALA A 65 -23.49 -0.21 6.58
C ALA A 65 -23.21 1.17 5.97
N GLN A 66 -24.04 1.61 5.03
CA GLN A 66 -23.98 2.96 4.45
C GLN A 66 -24.18 4.05 5.51
N VAL A 67 -25.19 3.93 6.37
CA VAL A 67 -25.51 4.94 7.38
C VAL A 67 -24.41 5.05 8.43
N PHE A 68 -23.88 3.92 8.89
CA PHE A 68 -22.86 3.86 9.94
C PHE A 68 -21.42 3.88 9.40
N HIS A 69 -21.22 3.96 8.08
CA HIS A 69 -19.90 3.91 7.42
C HIS A 69 -19.06 2.73 7.93
N LEU A 70 -19.67 1.55 7.97
CA LEU A 70 -19.04 0.38 8.57
C LEU A 70 -17.79 -0.04 7.77
N PRO A 71 -16.62 -0.21 8.42
CA PRO A 71 -15.40 -0.60 7.74
C PRO A 71 -15.37 -2.12 7.50
N ILE A 72 -14.81 -2.52 6.36
CA ILE A 72 -14.35 -3.89 6.09
C ILE A 72 -12.86 -4.05 6.41
N ALA A 73 -12.11 -2.96 6.33
CA ALA A 73 -10.74 -2.87 6.78
C ALA A 73 -10.43 -1.46 7.29
N LYS A 74 -9.32 -1.32 7.99
CA LYS A 74 -8.72 -0.03 8.35
C LYS A 74 -7.26 -0.02 7.94
N VAL A 75 -6.82 1.10 7.38
CA VAL A 75 -5.43 1.35 6.98
C VAL A 75 -5.00 2.62 7.69
N ASN A 76 -4.02 2.54 8.59
CA ASN A 76 -3.53 3.68 9.38
C ASN A 76 -4.64 4.42 10.17
N GLY A 77 -5.73 3.72 10.49
CA GLY A 77 -6.91 4.28 11.16
C GLY A 77 -7.99 4.84 10.22
N GLU A 78 -7.72 5.00 8.92
CA GLU A 78 -8.73 5.32 7.92
C GLU A 78 -9.55 4.08 7.53
N SER A 79 -10.86 4.24 7.39
CA SER A 79 -11.77 3.15 7.02
C SER A 79 -11.74 2.86 5.51
N VAL A 80 -11.63 1.58 5.17
CA VAL A 80 -12.10 1.02 3.89
C VAL A 80 -13.55 0.58 4.12
N LEU A 81 -14.51 1.18 3.41
CA LEU A 81 -15.93 0.97 3.67
C LEU A 81 -16.41 -0.38 3.12
N TYR A 82 -17.29 -1.04 3.89
CA TYR A 82 -17.91 -2.30 3.46
C TYR A 82 -18.76 -2.14 2.21
N THR A 83 -19.44 -1.00 2.05
CA THR A 83 -20.25 -0.71 0.87
C THR A 83 -19.39 -0.67 -0.39
N ASP A 84 -18.24 0.01 -0.33
CA ASP A 84 -17.33 0.13 -1.46
C ASP A 84 -16.78 -1.25 -1.83
N PHE A 85 -16.43 -2.07 -0.84
CA PHE A 85 -15.99 -3.45 -1.04
C PHE A 85 -17.05 -4.31 -1.75
N ILE A 86 -18.28 -4.35 -1.24
CA ILE A 86 -19.35 -5.15 -1.85
C ILE A 86 -19.69 -4.66 -3.26
N ASP A 87 -19.77 -3.34 -3.47
CA ASP A 87 -20.10 -2.78 -4.78
C ASP A 87 -19.02 -3.12 -5.84
N ASN A 88 -17.75 -3.23 -5.43
CA ASN A 88 -16.64 -3.65 -6.30
C ASN A 88 -16.61 -5.16 -6.54
N VAL A 89 -16.86 -5.98 -5.52
CA VAL A 89 -16.98 -7.43 -5.69
C VAL A 89 -18.14 -7.77 -6.64
N GLN A 90 -19.29 -7.10 -6.49
CA GLN A 90 -20.43 -7.29 -7.37
C GLN A 90 -20.14 -6.86 -8.81
N ALA A 91 -19.42 -5.76 -9.01
CA ALA A 91 -19.03 -5.32 -10.35
C ALA A 91 -18.10 -6.33 -11.03
N MET A 92 -17.16 -6.91 -10.28
CA MET A 92 -16.27 -7.96 -10.79
C MET A 92 -17.04 -9.25 -11.09
N GLN A 93 -17.96 -9.66 -10.21
CA GLN A 93 -18.84 -10.80 -10.45
C GLN A 93 -19.67 -10.60 -11.72
N HIS A 94 -20.29 -9.43 -11.87
CA HIS A 94 -21.10 -9.09 -13.04
C HIS A 94 -20.28 -9.07 -14.34
N PHE A 95 -19.04 -8.58 -14.29
CA PHE A 95 -18.10 -8.67 -15.42
C PHE A 95 -17.88 -10.12 -15.85
N TYR A 96 -17.54 -11.03 -14.92
CA TYR A 96 -17.29 -12.44 -15.26
C TYR A 96 -18.56 -13.23 -15.58
N ASP A 97 -19.72 -12.81 -15.08
CA ASP A 97 -21.01 -13.40 -15.43
C ASP A 97 -21.45 -13.04 -16.86
N THR A 98 -20.99 -11.91 -17.38
CA THR A 98 -21.37 -11.39 -18.70
C THR A 98 -20.33 -11.62 -19.79
N ASP A 99 -19.04 -11.73 -19.44
CA ASP A 99 -17.91 -11.90 -20.35
C ASP A 99 -17.30 -13.31 -20.24
N THR A 100 -18.04 -14.31 -20.74
CA THR A 100 -17.76 -15.75 -20.50
C THR A 100 -16.76 -16.38 -21.46
N GLU A 101 -16.33 -15.68 -22.51
CA GLU A 101 -15.63 -16.34 -23.64
C GLU A 101 -14.10 -16.31 -23.56
N SER A 102 -13.49 -15.56 -22.64
CA SER A 102 -12.03 -15.29 -22.71
C SER A 102 -11.21 -15.67 -21.48
N LEU A 103 -11.78 -15.75 -20.27
CA LEU A 103 -11.00 -15.92 -19.04
C LEU A 103 -11.64 -16.90 -18.05
N PRO A 104 -10.85 -17.72 -17.33
CA PRO A 104 -11.36 -18.50 -16.21
C PRO A 104 -11.88 -17.56 -15.12
N ARG A 105 -13.09 -17.84 -14.62
CA ARG A 105 -13.70 -17.07 -13.53
C ARG A 105 -12.95 -17.33 -12.21
N PRO A 106 -12.44 -16.29 -11.53
CA PRO A 106 -11.88 -16.45 -10.19
C PRO A 106 -12.94 -16.87 -9.17
N THR A 107 -12.50 -17.47 -8.08
CA THR A 107 -13.34 -17.76 -6.92
C THR A 107 -13.82 -16.47 -6.25
N ASP A 108 -14.89 -16.56 -5.45
CA ASP A 108 -15.39 -15.40 -4.70
C ASP A 108 -14.35 -14.86 -3.70
N GLU A 109 -13.51 -15.75 -3.15
CA GLU A 109 -12.40 -15.37 -2.27
C GLU A 109 -11.30 -14.62 -3.03
N GLU A 110 -10.87 -15.11 -4.19
CA GLU A 110 -9.89 -14.42 -5.03
C GLU A 110 -10.39 -13.03 -5.49
N MET A 111 -11.68 -12.91 -5.85
CA MET A 111 -12.28 -11.61 -6.18
C MET A 111 -12.33 -10.68 -4.96
N SER A 112 -12.71 -11.22 -3.79
CA SER A 112 -12.69 -10.49 -2.52
C SER A 112 -11.29 -9.96 -2.21
N ASP A 113 -10.26 -10.80 -2.32
CA ASP A 113 -8.88 -10.44 -2.06
C ASP A 113 -8.37 -9.39 -3.04
N TYR A 114 -8.66 -9.56 -4.33
CA TYR A 114 -8.34 -8.58 -5.35
C TYR A 114 -8.96 -7.21 -5.04
N VAL A 115 -10.26 -7.17 -4.76
CA VAL A 115 -10.97 -5.92 -4.44
C VAL A 115 -10.43 -5.30 -3.15
N LEU A 116 -10.25 -6.10 -2.10
CA LEU A 116 -9.77 -5.60 -0.82
C LEU A 116 -8.34 -5.06 -0.94
N SER A 117 -7.46 -5.76 -1.66
CA SER A 117 -6.10 -5.30 -1.93
C SER A 117 -6.12 -3.97 -2.67
N ARG A 118 -6.94 -3.82 -3.71
CA ARG A 118 -7.03 -2.57 -4.48
C ARG A 118 -7.52 -1.42 -3.62
N LEU A 119 -8.53 -1.64 -2.78
CA LEU A 119 -9.06 -0.60 -1.88
C LEU A 119 -8.03 -0.18 -0.82
N ILE A 120 -7.26 -1.13 -0.28
CA ILE A 120 -6.17 -0.84 0.67
C ILE A 120 -5.04 -0.06 -0.03
N ILE A 121 -4.62 -0.50 -1.21
CA ILE A 121 -3.57 0.18 -2.00
C ILE A 121 -4.02 1.61 -2.34
N ASN A 122 -5.28 1.82 -2.73
CA ASN A 122 -5.83 3.15 -2.97
C ASN A 122 -5.72 4.07 -1.74
N LYS A 123 -5.88 3.52 -0.52
CA LYS A 123 -5.66 4.27 0.72
C LYS A 123 -4.19 4.62 0.92
N LEU A 124 -3.29 3.67 0.71
CA LEU A 124 -1.84 3.91 0.81
C LEU A 124 -1.35 4.93 -0.23
N VAL A 125 -1.88 4.90 -1.45
CA VAL A 125 -1.61 5.90 -2.50
C VAL A 125 -2.12 7.27 -2.06
N ALA A 126 -3.35 7.35 -1.53
CA ALA A 126 -3.90 8.62 -1.06
C ALA A 126 -3.11 9.21 0.11
N ASP A 127 -2.65 8.37 1.06
CA ASP A 127 -1.80 8.80 2.16
C ASP A 127 -0.42 9.26 1.68
N SER A 128 0.20 8.50 0.78
CA SER A 128 1.47 8.88 0.13
C SER A 128 1.36 10.18 -0.66
N ALA A 129 0.24 10.39 -1.36
CA ALA A 129 -0.02 11.61 -2.10
C ALA A 129 -0.14 12.82 -1.15
N LYS A 130 -0.78 12.67 0.02
CA LYS A 130 -0.79 13.73 1.05
C LYS A 130 0.61 14.01 1.58
N GLU A 131 1.42 12.97 1.82
CA GLU A 131 2.80 13.10 2.31
C GLU A 131 3.69 13.86 1.32
N MET A 132 3.52 13.62 0.02
CA MET A 132 4.30 14.24 -1.05
C MET A 132 3.68 15.53 -1.63
N ASP A 133 2.58 16.04 -1.04
CA ASP A 133 1.83 17.20 -1.54
C ASP A 133 1.36 17.04 -3.00
N VAL A 134 1.04 15.81 -3.40
CA VAL A 134 0.51 15.49 -4.73
C VAL A 134 -1.02 15.57 -4.68
N THR A 135 -1.57 16.52 -5.43
CA THR A 135 -3.03 16.69 -5.55
C THR A 135 -3.53 16.38 -6.97
N LEU A 136 -4.73 15.83 -7.09
CA LEU A 136 -5.41 15.62 -8.38
C LEU A 136 -6.72 16.41 -8.40
N SER A 137 -6.82 17.39 -9.27
CA SER A 137 -8.00 18.25 -9.44
C SER A 137 -9.11 17.57 -10.24
N GLN A 138 -10.33 18.09 -10.16
CA GLN A 138 -11.44 17.62 -10.99
C GLN A 138 -11.18 17.88 -12.48
N GLU A 139 -10.60 19.02 -12.83
CA GLU A 139 -10.28 19.38 -14.21
C GLU A 139 -9.29 18.39 -14.85
N GLU A 140 -8.29 17.94 -14.10
CA GLU A 140 -7.36 16.90 -14.56
C GLU A 140 -8.08 15.56 -14.81
N VAL A 141 -9.01 15.17 -13.94
CA VAL A 141 -9.82 13.96 -14.13
C VAL A 141 -10.73 14.08 -15.35
N ASP A 142 -11.39 15.22 -15.52
CA ASP A 142 -12.27 15.49 -16.67
C ASP A 142 -11.48 15.43 -17.98
N LYS A 143 -10.27 15.98 -17.99
CA LYS A 143 -9.36 15.89 -19.13
C LYS A 143 -8.99 14.44 -19.47
N VAL A 144 -8.66 13.62 -18.48
CA VAL A 144 -8.39 12.18 -18.71
C VAL A 144 -9.63 11.48 -19.27
N VAL A 145 -10.80 11.78 -18.74
CA VAL A 145 -12.07 11.23 -19.24
C VAL A 145 -12.30 11.60 -20.70
N ASP A 146 -12.16 12.88 -21.05
CA ASP A 146 -12.42 13.38 -22.39
C ASP A 146 -11.37 12.95 -23.42
N GLU A 147 -10.09 12.88 -23.02
CA GLU A 147 -8.97 12.61 -23.95
C GLU A 147 -8.59 11.13 -24.04
N GLN A 148 -8.83 10.33 -22.99
CA GLN A 148 -8.34 8.94 -22.92
C GLN A 148 -9.45 7.90 -22.75
N ILE A 149 -10.58 8.25 -22.13
CA ILE A 149 -11.66 7.29 -21.86
C ILE A 149 -12.73 7.36 -22.95
N LEU A 150 -13.37 8.52 -23.14
CA LEU A 150 -14.47 8.71 -24.08
C LEU A 150 -14.13 8.37 -25.55
N PRO A 151 -12.91 8.60 -26.06
CA PRO A 151 -12.57 8.22 -27.44
C PRO A 151 -12.62 6.71 -27.72
N ASN A 152 -12.65 5.87 -26.68
CA ASN A 152 -12.83 4.42 -26.84
C ASN A 152 -14.29 4.02 -27.06
N PHE A 153 -15.22 4.97 -26.97
CA PHE A 153 -16.65 4.77 -27.14
C PHE A 153 -17.17 5.65 -28.28
N GLU A 154 -18.32 5.29 -28.84
CA GLU A 154 -18.95 6.09 -29.90
C GLU A 154 -19.30 7.51 -29.41
N ASN A 155 -19.77 7.61 -28.16
CA ASN A 155 -20.12 8.85 -27.47
C ASN A 155 -20.36 8.58 -25.97
N ARG A 156 -20.61 9.64 -25.19
CA ARG A 156 -20.84 9.54 -23.74
C ARG A 156 -22.06 8.67 -23.35
N GLU A 157 -23.13 8.70 -24.12
CA GLU A 157 -24.32 7.87 -23.87
C GLU A 157 -23.99 6.38 -24.03
N LYS A 158 -23.22 6.02 -25.07
CA LYS A 158 -22.73 4.65 -25.27
C LYS A 158 -21.74 4.22 -24.19
N ALA A 159 -20.86 5.11 -23.74
CA ALA A 159 -19.98 4.82 -22.63
C ALA A 159 -20.77 4.50 -21.33
N GLU A 160 -21.81 5.28 -21.02
CA GLU A 160 -22.70 5.03 -19.89
C GLU A 160 -23.43 3.69 -20.01
N GLU A 161 -23.96 3.36 -21.20
CA GLU A 161 -24.63 2.10 -21.48
C GLU A 161 -23.68 0.89 -21.31
N GLU A 162 -22.51 0.94 -21.93
CA GLU A 162 -21.54 -0.16 -21.93
C GLU A 162 -20.95 -0.41 -20.53
N ILE A 163 -20.58 0.66 -19.80
CA ILE A 163 -20.07 0.53 -18.43
C ILE A 163 -21.12 -0.07 -17.51
N LYS A 164 -22.38 0.38 -17.64
CA LYS A 164 -23.48 -0.18 -16.87
C LYS A 164 -23.74 -1.65 -17.21
N ASN A 165 -23.70 -1.99 -18.49
CA ASN A 165 -23.92 -3.37 -18.94
C ASN A 165 -22.79 -4.31 -18.50
N ARG A 166 -21.54 -3.82 -18.47
CA ARG A 166 -20.35 -4.62 -18.18
C ARG A 166 -20.02 -4.74 -16.70
N TYR A 167 -20.29 -3.70 -15.91
CA TYR A 167 -19.89 -3.64 -14.49
C TYR A 167 -21.06 -3.37 -13.54
N GLY A 168 -22.25 -3.03 -14.06
CA GLY A 168 -23.39 -2.60 -13.24
C GLY A 168 -23.28 -1.17 -12.69
N TRP A 169 -22.21 -0.45 -13.02
CA TRP A 169 -21.92 0.89 -12.50
C TRP A 169 -22.46 2.02 -13.37
N SER A 170 -22.69 3.19 -12.76
CA SER A 170 -22.79 4.43 -13.53
C SER A 170 -21.41 4.84 -14.03
N PHE A 171 -21.39 5.68 -15.07
CA PHE A 171 -20.14 6.26 -15.56
C PHE A 171 -19.40 7.04 -14.46
N ASP A 172 -20.11 7.81 -13.63
CA ASP A 172 -19.50 8.57 -12.53
C ASP A 172 -18.89 7.64 -11.46
N THR A 173 -19.52 6.50 -11.16
CA THR A 173 -18.94 5.50 -10.27
C THR A 173 -17.68 4.91 -10.88
N PHE A 174 -17.70 4.55 -12.16
CA PHE A 174 -16.50 4.07 -12.86
C PHE A 174 -15.36 5.08 -12.80
N VAL A 175 -15.63 6.36 -13.06
CA VAL A 175 -14.63 7.43 -13.00
C VAL A 175 -14.04 7.56 -11.58
N ASN A 176 -14.87 7.56 -10.54
CA ASN A 176 -14.39 7.75 -9.17
C ASN A 176 -13.73 6.51 -8.57
N THR A 177 -14.12 5.31 -9.00
CA THR A 177 -13.61 4.03 -8.48
C THR A 177 -12.34 3.58 -9.21
N ILE A 178 -12.24 3.84 -10.52
CA ILE A 178 -11.15 3.34 -11.37
C ILE A 178 -10.26 4.49 -11.86
N VAL A 179 -10.82 5.47 -12.56
CA VAL A 179 -10.03 6.50 -13.26
C VAL A 179 -9.29 7.40 -12.26
N ARG A 180 -10.00 7.98 -11.28
CA ARG A 180 -9.40 8.91 -10.32
C ARG A 180 -8.29 8.27 -9.49
N PRO A 181 -8.45 7.08 -8.86
CA PRO A 181 -7.37 6.48 -8.08
C PRO A 181 -6.18 6.11 -8.95
N THR A 182 -6.41 5.63 -10.17
CA THR A 182 -5.35 5.26 -11.12
C THR A 182 -4.56 6.49 -11.58
N GLU A 183 -5.23 7.60 -11.88
CA GLU A 183 -4.54 8.84 -12.26
C GLU A 183 -3.78 9.45 -11.08
N LEU A 184 -4.31 9.35 -9.86
CA LEU A 184 -3.58 9.79 -8.66
C LEU A 184 -2.31 8.95 -8.44
N GLU A 185 -2.42 7.63 -8.57
CA GLU A 185 -1.31 6.68 -8.47
C GLU A 185 -0.24 6.96 -9.53
N LYS A 186 -0.67 7.18 -10.77
CA LYS A 186 0.23 7.56 -11.87
C LYS A 186 0.94 8.88 -11.59
N LYS A 187 0.21 9.94 -11.22
CA LYS A 187 0.79 11.25 -10.92
C LYS A 187 1.77 11.19 -9.74
N LEU A 188 1.43 10.40 -8.71
CA LEU A 188 2.32 10.13 -7.58
C LEU A 188 3.58 9.39 -8.03
N SER A 189 3.45 8.35 -8.86
CA SER A 189 4.56 7.60 -9.42
C SER A 189 5.50 8.49 -10.24
N GLU A 190 4.96 9.32 -11.13
CA GLU A 190 5.74 10.29 -11.92
C GLU A 190 6.45 11.31 -11.03
N THR A 191 5.79 11.80 -9.98
CA THR A 191 6.39 12.73 -9.02
C THR A 191 7.51 12.08 -8.21
N TYR A 192 7.29 10.83 -7.77
CA TYR A 192 8.29 10.06 -7.03
C TYR A 192 9.50 9.75 -7.90
N ALA A 193 9.27 9.27 -9.13
CA ALA A 193 10.30 9.04 -10.13
C ALA A 193 11.09 10.33 -10.42
N ALA A 194 10.43 11.45 -10.72
CA ALA A 194 11.14 12.70 -10.99
C ALA A 194 12.02 13.19 -9.82
N ALA A 195 11.68 12.81 -8.59
CA ALA A 195 12.45 13.17 -7.40
C ALA A 195 13.55 12.15 -7.02
N HIS A 196 13.45 10.90 -7.47
CA HIS A 196 14.30 9.79 -7.00
C HIS A 196 14.99 9.00 -8.11
N GLU A 197 14.58 9.16 -9.37
CA GLU A 197 15.22 8.55 -10.53
C GLU A 197 16.67 9.09 -10.60
N PRO A 198 17.67 8.20 -10.58
CA PRO A 198 19.06 8.64 -10.72
C PRO A 198 19.20 9.30 -12.09
N ASP A 199 19.40 10.61 -12.13
CA ASP A 199 19.80 11.26 -13.37
C ASP A 199 21.16 10.68 -13.78
N ASP A 200 21.22 10.07 -14.96
CA ASP A 200 22.38 9.30 -15.42
C ASP A 200 23.67 10.16 -15.38
N GLU A 201 23.55 11.45 -15.73
CA GLU A 201 24.67 12.38 -15.71
C GLU A 201 25.10 12.78 -14.29
N THR A 202 24.16 13.08 -13.38
CA THR A 202 24.50 13.32 -11.96
C THR A 202 25.08 12.08 -11.30
N THR A 203 24.54 10.90 -11.59
CA THR A 203 25.00 9.61 -11.06
C THR A 203 26.41 9.31 -11.54
N LYS A 204 26.67 9.52 -12.84
CA LYS A 204 28.01 9.42 -13.42
C LYS A 204 28.97 10.43 -12.78
N ALA A 205 28.56 11.68 -12.60
CA ALA A 205 29.40 12.70 -11.98
C ALA A 205 29.74 12.37 -10.53
N GLN A 206 28.79 11.83 -9.77
CA GLN A 206 29.02 11.37 -8.40
C GLN A 206 29.96 10.17 -8.36
N ALA A 207 29.73 9.16 -9.20
CA ALA A 207 30.61 8.00 -9.35
C ALA A 207 32.04 8.44 -9.72
N GLN A 208 32.16 9.39 -10.65
CA GLN A 208 33.45 9.94 -11.07
C GLN A 208 34.15 10.65 -9.92
N SER A 209 33.44 11.45 -9.13
CA SER A 209 33.99 12.11 -7.94
C SER A 209 34.47 11.11 -6.90
N VAL A 210 33.75 10.01 -6.66
CA VAL A 210 34.16 8.96 -5.73
C VAL A 210 35.39 8.20 -6.24
N LEU A 211 35.44 7.89 -7.54
CA LEU A 211 36.61 7.28 -8.17
C LEU A 211 37.86 8.15 -7.98
N GLU A 212 37.73 9.47 -8.16
CA GLU A 212 38.81 10.42 -7.92
C GLU A 212 39.24 10.49 -6.45
N GLN A 213 38.32 10.42 -5.50
CA GLN A 213 38.64 10.35 -4.08
C GLN A 213 39.46 9.10 -3.75
N ILE A 214 39.08 7.94 -4.28
CA ILE A 214 39.81 6.68 -4.07
C ILE A 214 41.21 6.77 -4.70
N LYS A 215 41.32 7.29 -5.93
CA LYS A 215 42.62 7.52 -6.60
C LYS A 215 43.53 8.45 -5.81
N ASN A 216 42.96 9.39 -5.06
CA ASN A 216 43.69 10.31 -4.18
C ASN A 216 43.99 9.74 -2.78
N GLY A 217 43.79 8.43 -2.57
CA GLY A 217 44.11 7.73 -1.32
C GLY A 217 42.96 7.64 -0.32
N GLY A 218 41.72 7.88 -0.76
CA GLY A 218 40.51 7.65 0.05
C GLY A 218 40.32 6.17 0.39
N ASP A 219 39.68 5.91 1.52
CA ASP A 219 39.32 4.57 1.98
C ASP A 219 38.14 4.03 1.15
N PHE A 220 38.38 2.97 0.39
CA PHE A 220 37.38 2.37 -0.49
C PHE A 220 36.21 1.81 0.31
N GLU A 221 36.49 1.09 1.38
CA GLU A 221 35.51 0.45 2.26
C GLU A 221 34.55 1.48 2.87
N ALA A 222 35.10 2.61 3.32
CA ALA A 222 34.32 3.71 3.85
C ALA A 222 33.43 4.36 2.77
N LEU A 223 34.00 4.60 1.59
CA LEU A 223 33.26 5.17 0.46
C LEU A 223 32.20 4.21 -0.08
N ALA A 224 32.46 2.89 -0.08
CA ALA A 224 31.50 1.87 -0.46
C ALA A 224 30.31 1.82 0.51
N LYS A 225 30.57 1.88 1.82
CA LYS A 225 29.50 1.98 2.83
C LYS A 225 28.69 3.26 2.69
N GLN A 226 29.35 4.36 2.34
CA GLN A 226 28.68 5.65 2.17
C GLN A 226 27.81 5.67 0.90
N TYR A 227 28.38 5.27 -0.24
CA TYR A 227 27.82 5.52 -1.56
C TYR A 227 27.28 4.30 -2.31
N GLY A 228 27.64 3.08 -1.92
CA GLY A 228 27.14 1.86 -2.57
C GLY A 228 25.64 1.68 -2.40
N SER A 229 25.01 1.03 -3.38
CA SER A 229 23.55 0.90 -3.47
C SER A 229 23.05 -0.54 -3.64
N ASP A 230 23.92 -1.54 -3.50
CA ASP A 230 23.55 -2.96 -3.52
C ASP A 230 23.78 -3.64 -2.15
N GLY A 231 23.52 -4.94 -2.09
CA GLY A 231 23.66 -5.74 -0.87
C GLY A 231 25.11 -5.83 -0.31
N THR A 232 26.12 -5.40 -1.05
CA THR A 232 27.52 -5.39 -0.59
C THR A 232 27.89 -4.11 0.15
N LYS A 233 27.04 -3.07 0.11
CA LYS A 233 27.25 -1.76 0.74
C LYS A 233 27.77 -1.87 2.16
N ASP A 234 27.08 -2.61 3.03
CA ASP A 234 27.44 -2.73 4.45
C ASP A 234 28.73 -3.53 4.70
N GLN A 235 29.17 -4.31 3.71
CA GLN A 235 30.42 -5.07 3.70
C GLN A 235 31.58 -4.31 3.04
N GLY A 236 31.38 -3.02 2.73
CA GLY A 236 32.39 -2.20 2.07
C GLY A 236 32.65 -2.62 0.62
N GLY A 237 31.64 -3.17 -0.04
CA GLY A 237 31.72 -3.55 -1.45
C GLY A 237 32.30 -4.95 -1.70
N ASP A 238 32.57 -5.76 -0.67
CA ASP A 238 33.24 -7.07 -0.83
C ASP A 238 32.35 -8.07 -1.56
N LEU A 239 32.84 -8.59 -2.69
CA LEU A 239 32.18 -9.62 -3.50
C LEU A 239 32.69 -11.03 -3.20
N GLY A 240 33.73 -11.16 -2.39
CA GLY A 240 34.41 -12.44 -2.20
C GLY A 240 35.16 -12.88 -3.47
N TRP A 241 35.40 -14.19 -3.56
CA TRP A 241 36.09 -14.82 -4.69
C TRP A 241 35.07 -15.22 -5.76
N PHE A 242 35.39 -14.95 -7.02
CA PHE A 242 34.60 -15.44 -8.15
C PHE A 242 35.49 -15.75 -9.36
N GLY A 243 35.04 -16.75 -10.14
CA GLY A 243 35.61 -17.13 -11.42
C GLY A 243 34.92 -16.45 -12.60
N LYS A 244 35.37 -16.78 -13.82
CA LYS A 244 34.77 -16.28 -15.06
C LYS A 244 33.37 -16.85 -15.29
N GLY A 245 32.48 -16.07 -15.90
CA GLY A 245 31.08 -16.38 -16.13
C GLY A 245 30.16 -16.16 -14.93
N VAL A 246 30.68 -15.71 -13.78
CA VAL A 246 29.87 -15.40 -12.59
C VAL A 246 29.31 -13.98 -12.64
N MET A 247 30.09 -13.05 -13.18
CA MET A 247 29.71 -11.63 -13.30
C MET A 247 29.29 -11.30 -14.73
N ILE A 248 28.58 -10.19 -14.90
CA ILE A 248 28.23 -9.70 -16.24
C ILE A 248 29.49 -9.30 -17.04
N PRO A 249 29.46 -9.42 -18.38
CA PRO A 249 30.66 -9.32 -19.21
C PRO A 249 31.47 -8.04 -19.01
N GLU A 250 30.81 -6.88 -18.93
CA GLU A 250 31.46 -5.57 -18.82
C GLU A 250 32.21 -5.41 -17.47
N PHE A 251 31.64 -5.95 -16.39
CA PHE A 251 32.29 -5.96 -15.08
C PHE A 251 33.45 -6.95 -15.05
N GLU A 252 33.21 -8.15 -15.56
CA GLU A 252 34.18 -9.25 -15.56
C GLU A 252 35.44 -8.89 -16.36
N GLU A 253 35.28 -8.31 -17.55
CA GLU A 253 36.39 -7.92 -18.41
C GLU A 253 37.38 -7.02 -17.66
N VAL A 254 36.87 -6.05 -16.90
CA VAL A 254 37.69 -5.11 -16.13
C VAL A 254 38.27 -5.79 -14.89
N ALA A 255 37.46 -6.53 -14.12
CA ALA A 255 37.93 -7.20 -12.90
C ALA A 255 39.07 -8.19 -13.18
N PHE A 256 38.98 -8.96 -14.26
CA PHE A 256 40.04 -9.91 -14.62
C PHE A 256 41.23 -9.25 -15.31
N ALA A 257 41.09 -8.05 -15.88
CA ALA A 257 42.21 -7.30 -16.45
C ALA A 257 43.08 -6.60 -15.39
N LEU A 258 42.52 -6.27 -14.22
CA LEU A 258 43.22 -5.58 -13.13
C LEU A 258 44.21 -6.50 -12.42
N GLU A 259 45.35 -5.97 -11.97
CA GLU A 259 46.29 -6.68 -11.12
C GLU A 259 45.87 -6.67 -9.65
N LYS A 260 46.52 -7.51 -8.84
CA LYS A 260 46.31 -7.53 -7.38
C LYS A 260 46.55 -6.13 -6.78
N GLY A 261 45.55 -5.64 -6.05
CA GLY A 261 45.55 -4.33 -5.39
C GLY A 261 45.19 -3.18 -6.32
N GLU A 262 44.87 -3.44 -7.59
CA GLU A 262 44.61 -2.40 -8.58
C GLU A 262 43.14 -1.94 -8.56
N LEU A 263 42.96 -0.66 -8.88
CA LEU A 263 41.69 0.02 -9.06
C LEU A 263 41.49 0.34 -10.54
N ASN A 264 40.28 0.18 -11.06
CA ASN A 264 39.94 0.57 -12.43
C ASN A 264 40.24 2.06 -12.72
N SER A 265 40.75 2.33 -13.91
CA SER A 265 41.12 3.68 -14.34
C SER A 265 39.92 4.55 -14.72
N GLU A 266 38.86 3.97 -15.25
CA GLU A 266 37.63 4.67 -15.69
C GLU A 266 36.41 3.92 -15.17
N LEU A 267 35.30 4.64 -14.94
CA LEU A 267 34.04 4.03 -14.51
C LEU A 267 33.62 2.92 -15.48
N VAL A 268 33.20 1.78 -14.92
CA VAL A 268 32.69 0.66 -15.71
C VAL A 268 31.17 0.79 -15.80
N LYS A 269 30.64 1.02 -17.01
CA LYS A 269 29.19 1.12 -17.23
C LYS A 269 28.62 -0.26 -17.53
N THR A 270 27.53 -0.60 -16.88
CA THR A 270 26.75 -1.83 -17.07
C THR A 270 25.26 -1.48 -17.21
N GLU A 271 24.41 -2.49 -17.41
CA GLU A 271 22.95 -2.33 -17.33
C GLU A 271 22.45 -1.92 -15.94
N PHE A 272 23.22 -2.20 -14.88
CA PHE A 272 22.85 -1.88 -13.50
C PHE A 272 23.32 -0.49 -13.07
N GLY A 273 24.36 0.07 -13.68
CA GLY A 273 25.00 1.24 -13.09
C GLY A 273 26.38 1.59 -13.62
N TYR A 274 26.98 2.58 -12.96
CA TYR A 274 28.42 2.81 -13.00
C TYR A 274 29.08 2.09 -11.82
N HIS A 275 30.12 1.31 -12.11
CA HIS A 275 30.88 0.57 -11.13
C HIS A 275 32.28 1.16 -10.97
N ILE A 276 32.74 1.21 -9.73
CA ILE A 276 34.14 1.38 -9.35
C ILE A 276 34.60 0.03 -8.83
N ILE A 277 35.69 -0.52 -9.36
CA ILE A 277 36.12 -1.90 -9.11
C ILE A 277 37.57 -1.90 -8.60
N ARG A 278 37.81 -2.60 -7.49
CA ARG A 278 39.16 -2.88 -6.97
C ARG A 278 39.34 -4.39 -6.86
N VAL A 279 40.47 -4.91 -7.32
CA VAL A 279 40.83 -6.31 -7.12
C VAL A 279 41.74 -6.41 -5.90
N ASP A 280 41.27 -7.11 -4.87
CA ASP A 280 42.04 -7.31 -3.64
C ASP A 280 43.06 -8.44 -3.77
N ASP A 281 42.72 -9.51 -4.52
CA ASP A 281 43.59 -10.66 -4.72
C ASP A 281 43.26 -11.47 -5.99
N LYS A 282 44.20 -12.31 -6.44
CA LYS A 282 44.04 -13.20 -7.60
C LYS A 282 44.63 -14.57 -7.29
N ARG A 283 43.99 -15.63 -7.80
CA ARG A 283 44.50 -17.00 -7.67
C ARG A 283 44.14 -17.86 -8.88
N MET A 284 44.91 -18.94 -9.05
CA MET A 284 44.53 -20.07 -9.90
C MET A 284 44.05 -21.20 -9.00
N THR A 285 42.89 -21.78 -9.31
CA THR A 285 42.33 -22.94 -8.60
C THR A 285 41.96 -24.02 -9.59
N ALA A 286 42.27 -25.28 -9.27
CA ALA A 286 41.77 -26.40 -10.04
C ALA A 286 40.28 -26.63 -9.73
N ASN A 287 39.45 -26.63 -10.75
CA ASN A 287 38.06 -27.06 -10.68
C ASN A 287 38.03 -28.51 -10.16
N GLU A 288 37.30 -28.77 -9.07
CA GLU A 288 37.33 -30.08 -8.41
C GLU A 288 36.76 -31.22 -9.28
N GLU A 289 35.86 -30.91 -10.22
CA GLU A 289 35.23 -31.90 -11.09
C GLU A 289 36.05 -32.13 -12.38
N THR A 290 36.58 -31.07 -12.98
CA THR A 290 37.24 -31.14 -14.29
C THR A 290 38.77 -31.17 -14.20
N GLY A 291 39.34 -30.77 -13.07
CA GLY A 291 40.79 -30.61 -12.87
C GLY A 291 41.42 -29.48 -13.68
N VAL A 292 40.60 -28.67 -14.36
CA VAL A 292 41.06 -27.52 -15.15
C VAL A 292 41.42 -26.38 -14.20
N GLU A 293 42.59 -25.78 -14.42
CA GLU A 293 43.01 -24.58 -13.70
C GLU A 293 42.18 -23.38 -14.18
N GLU A 294 41.46 -22.76 -13.25
CA GLU A 294 40.60 -21.60 -13.47
C GLU A 294 41.16 -20.41 -12.69
N GLU A 295 41.11 -19.23 -13.31
CA GLU A 295 41.47 -17.97 -12.65
C GLU A 295 40.28 -17.48 -11.83
N GLU A 296 40.54 -17.11 -10.59
CA GLU A 296 39.58 -16.43 -9.71
C GLU A 296 40.16 -15.12 -9.21
N VAL A 297 39.28 -14.13 -9.06
CA VAL A 297 39.62 -12.83 -8.46
C VAL A 297 38.82 -12.64 -7.18
N LYS A 298 39.46 -12.02 -6.18
CA LYS A 298 38.76 -11.44 -5.05
C LYS A 298 38.62 -9.95 -5.33
N ALA A 299 37.39 -9.46 -5.50
CA ALA A 299 37.17 -8.07 -5.84
C ALA A 299 36.19 -7.38 -4.90
N ARG A 300 36.20 -6.05 -4.99
CA ARG A 300 35.24 -5.16 -4.35
C ARG A 300 34.70 -4.19 -5.37
N HIS A 301 33.50 -3.69 -5.16
CA HIS A 301 32.97 -2.63 -5.98
C HIS A 301 32.12 -1.61 -5.23
N ILE A 302 31.87 -0.48 -5.89
CA ILE A 302 30.85 0.48 -5.52
C ILE A 302 29.92 0.63 -6.73
N LEU A 303 28.65 0.25 -6.58
CA LEU A 303 27.62 0.43 -7.60
C LEU A 303 26.90 1.76 -7.40
N PHE A 304 26.90 2.57 -8.46
CA PHE A 304 26.05 3.73 -8.63
C PHE A 304 24.95 3.37 -9.64
N PRO A 305 23.73 3.07 -9.18
CA PRO A 305 22.72 2.43 -10.00
C PRO A 305 22.21 3.40 -11.07
N VAL A 306 22.02 2.87 -12.26
CA VAL A 306 21.35 3.55 -13.38
C VAL A 306 20.34 2.57 -13.97
N GLY A 307 19.21 3.06 -14.46
CA GLY A 307 18.21 2.18 -15.06
C GLY A 307 17.27 1.47 -14.08
N THR A 308 17.30 1.77 -12.77
CA THR A 308 16.11 1.52 -11.94
C THR A 308 15.01 2.41 -12.49
N THR A 309 13.98 1.82 -13.10
CA THR A 309 12.92 2.62 -13.72
C THR A 309 12.19 3.41 -12.64
N GLY A 310 11.63 4.56 -13.00
CA GLY A 310 10.72 5.28 -12.10
C GLY A 310 9.62 4.39 -11.52
N ALA A 311 9.17 3.39 -12.29
CA ALA A 311 8.20 2.39 -11.85
C ALA A 311 8.76 1.44 -10.77
N ASP A 312 10.01 0.98 -10.89
CA ASP A 312 10.65 0.12 -9.89
C ASP A 312 10.87 0.87 -8.57
N LEU A 313 11.36 2.12 -8.66
CA LEU A 313 11.52 3.01 -7.51
C LEU A 313 10.18 3.26 -6.80
N PHE A 314 9.13 3.53 -7.57
CA PHE A 314 7.80 3.75 -7.02
C PHE A 314 7.20 2.48 -6.41
N ARG A 315 7.41 1.31 -7.03
CA ARG A 315 6.98 0.02 -6.48
C ARG A 315 7.67 -0.26 -5.14
N ASP A 316 8.97 -0.04 -5.05
CA ASP A 316 9.74 -0.26 -3.81
C ASP A 316 9.30 0.73 -2.72
N TYR A 317 9.03 1.98 -3.09
CA TYR A 317 8.43 2.98 -2.21
C TYR A 317 7.08 2.52 -1.67
N MET A 318 6.16 2.08 -2.54
CA MET A 318 4.83 1.63 -2.13
C MET A 318 4.89 0.36 -1.27
N ASN A 319 5.81 -0.57 -1.54
CA ASN A 319 6.09 -1.71 -0.67
C ASN A 319 6.60 -1.26 0.71
N GLY A 320 7.46 -0.24 0.75
CA GLY A 320 7.90 0.40 1.99
C GLY A 320 6.79 1.13 2.76
N GLN A 321 5.78 1.66 2.07
CA GLN A 321 4.60 2.25 2.69
C GLN A 321 3.66 1.16 3.24
N LEU A 322 3.47 0.08 2.48
CA LEU A 322 2.70 -1.09 2.90
C LEU A 322 3.31 -1.73 4.16
N SER A 323 4.62 -1.93 4.20
CA SER A 323 5.32 -2.54 5.34
C SER A 323 5.22 -1.74 6.63
N LYS A 324 5.16 -0.41 6.55
CA LYS A 324 4.98 0.48 7.70
C LYS A 324 3.52 0.66 8.10
N SER A 325 2.58 0.22 7.27
CA SER A 325 1.16 0.48 7.47
C SER A 325 0.54 -0.43 8.54
N ASN A 326 -0.45 0.10 9.26
CA ASN A 326 -1.27 -0.68 10.18
C ASN A 326 -2.57 -1.08 9.47
N ILE A 327 -2.61 -2.32 8.97
CA ILE A 327 -3.78 -2.88 8.29
C ILE A 327 -4.55 -3.78 9.24
N GLN A 328 -5.85 -3.48 9.43
CA GLN A 328 -6.77 -4.29 10.22
C GLN A 328 -7.96 -4.68 9.35
N VAL A 329 -8.04 -5.96 8.99
CA VAL A 329 -9.15 -6.51 8.21
C VAL A 329 -10.24 -7.03 9.17
N ALA A 330 -11.51 -6.91 8.79
CA ALA A 330 -12.62 -7.41 9.58
C ALA A 330 -12.57 -8.93 9.77
N GLU A 331 -13.00 -9.41 10.93
CA GLU A 331 -13.08 -10.83 11.24
C GLU A 331 -13.92 -11.59 10.20
N GLY A 332 -13.40 -12.71 9.70
CA GLY A 332 -14.05 -13.56 8.68
C GLY A 332 -13.76 -13.16 7.24
N ILE A 333 -12.89 -12.17 7.02
CA ILE A 333 -12.37 -11.78 5.70
C ILE A 333 -10.90 -12.14 5.65
N HIS A 334 -10.47 -12.76 4.56
CA HIS A 334 -9.06 -13.04 4.33
C HIS A 334 -8.27 -11.74 4.15
N ASN A 335 -7.04 -11.71 4.66
CA ASN A 335 -6.17 -10.55 4.51
C ASN A 335 -5.22 -10.79 3.32
N PRO A 336 -5.37 -10.07 2.19
CA PRO A 336 -4.56 -10.32 1.00
C PRO A 336 -3.08 -9.97 1.18
N PHE A 337 -2.69 -9.34 2.28
CA PHE A 337 -1.30 -8.99 2.60
C PHE A 337 -0.69 -9.86 3.71
N GLU A 338 -1.37 -10.92 4.16
CA GLU A 338 -0.87 -11.79 5.22
C GLU A 338 0.50 -12.41 4.87
N GLU A 339 0.64 -12.93 3.65
CA GLU A 339 1.91 -13.50 3.17
C GLU A 339 3.03 -12.44 3.07
N PHE A 340 2.70 -11.23 2.61
CA PHE A 340 3.66 -10.13 2.52
C PHE A 340 4.27 -9.81 3.89
N PHE A 341 3.43 -9.67 4.92
CA PHE A 341 3.91 -9.38 6.28
C PHE A 341 4.66 -10.56 6.91
N ALA A 342 4.25 -11.80 6.61
CA ALA A 342 4.97 -12.99 7.07
C ALA A 342 6.39 -13.06 6.48
N GLN A 343 6.54 -12.78 5.18
CA GLN A 343 7.84 -12.73 4.51
C GLN A 343 8.73 -11.62 5.10
N GLN A 344 8.16 -10.44 5.35
CA GLN A 344 8.92 -9.34 5.94
C GLN A 344 9.44 -9.69 7.35
N GLN A 345 8.60 -10.30 8.20
CA GLN A 345 9.03 -10.72 9.54
C GLN A 345 10.16 -11.75 9.49
N ALA A 346 10.13 -12.68 8.53
CA ALA A 346 11.19 -13.67 8.34
C ALA A 346 12.51 -13.03 7.90
N LEU A 347 12.46 -12.01 7.04
CA LEU A 347 13.64 -11.23 6.64
C LEU A 347 14.24 -10.47 7.84
N GLU A 348 13.40 -9.86 8.68
CA GLU A 348 13.83 -9.11 9.87
C GLU A 348 14.38 -10.01 10.98
N SER A 349 13.90 -11.26 11.10
CA SER A 349 14.41 -12.22 12.09
C SER A 349 15.69 -12.94 11.66
N GLY A 350 16.12 -12.77 10.42
CA GLY A 350 17.25 -13.52 9.84
C GLY A 350 16.92 -15.00 9.56
N ASP A 351 15.65 -15.40 9.64
CA ASP A 351 15.17 -16.73 9.26
C ASP A 351 14.82 -16.75 7.76
N THR A 352 15.77 -16.43 6.89
CA THR A 352 15.63 -16.83 5.48
C THR A 352 15.93 -18.31 5.38
N GLN A 353 14.91 -19.16 5.50
CA GLN A 353 15.05 -20.52 4.99
C GLN A 353 15.21 -20.43 3.48
N GLU A 354 16.40 -20.81 3.00
CA GLU A 354 16.63 -21.25 1.62
C GLU A 354 15.59 -22.33 1.28
N GLN A 355 14.51 -21.93 0.61
CA GLN A 355 13.69 -22.83 -0.17
C GLN A 355 13.44 -22.18 -1.52
N ASN A 356 14.36 -22.43 -2.46
CA ASN A 356 14.04 -22.75 -3.86
C ASN A 356 15.31 -23.08 -4.65
N GLN A 357 15.83 -24.30 -4.42
CA GLN A 357 16.39 -25.12 -5.49
C GLN A 357 15.78 -26.51 -5.35
N ASP A 358 14.67 -26.73 -6.04
CA ASP A 358 14.27 -28.00 -6.66
C ASP A 358 12.80 -27.92 -7.09
N LYS A 359 12.58 -27.54 -8.36
CA LYS A 359 11.54 -28.14 -9.23
C LYS A 359 11.68 -27.69 -10.68
#